data_AF-A0A7C3R9A4-F1
#
_entry.id   AF-A0A7C3R9A4-F1
#
_cell.length_a   1.000
_cell.length_b   1.000
_cell.length_c   1.000
_cell.angle_alpha   90.00
_cell.angle_beta   90.00
_cell.angle_gamma   90.00
#
_symmetry.space_group_name_H-M   'P 1'
#
loop_
_entity.id
_entity.type
_entity.pdbx_description
1 polymer ?
#
loop_
_entity_poly.entity_id
_entity_poly.type
_entity_poly.pdbx_seq_one_letter_code
_entity_poly.pdbx_strand_id
1 'polypeptide(L)'
;MEKKLQKIIFLVFLLSLPFFAFADTLGETREFFVDPNYDFSQREKISATLRKVSLNAYFYLEDVWFLALEEKERAEVLKILELTAEEFDNVIYPKLTSFFGPEWKPGIDGDPKITILFHKMKKDVAGYFNSGDEYPRIQNPKSNQREMIYLNADNILSPLLKSYIAHEFIHLITFNQKNRIYGVEEEVWLNEARAEYAPTFLGYDEEFEGSYLWQRVKQFISSPSDSLTEWQNLKSDYGVVNLFIQYLVDHYGAIILADSLKSDKVGIPSLNYALRKNGFQKDISSIFIDWLITLYLNDCSYGPNFCYKNENLKKLKITPSLIFLPSTQLTEINLNYSIKEWSGNWYRVFGGKGDLILKFNGQDDANFNVTLIFCKDTEKCKIETLPLDKNKDGQILIENFDQKWSSLTIIPSIQSKISGFGMQEPSYQFSLFVSMKPKPEEDPYIRQLLERIAELRKQIAELQRKINEILFQRGQLISCSKIEKNLYYGLINDPQVRCLQQFLKSQGSEIYPEGLVTGNFLNLTKKAVIRFQEKYKDEILKPLGLEKGTGFVGPLTRNKVNQLLLQFHPSP
;
A
#
# COMPACT_ATOMS: atom_id res chain seq x y z
N MET A 1 61.53 -46.07 -60.76
CA MET A 1 60.39 -46.12 -61.71
C MET A 1 59.26 -45.31 -61.11
N GLU A 2 59.12 -44.08 -61.58
CA GLU A 2 58.00 -43.19 -61.27
C GLU A 2 56.69 -43.78 -61.81
N LYS A 3 55.61 -43.74 -61.01
CA LYS A 3 54.26 -43.68 -61.55
C LYS A 3 53.45 -42.58 -60.87
N LYS A 4 52.96 -41.70 -61.73
CA LYS A 4 52.34 -40.41 -61.51
C LYS A 4 51.04 -40.50 -60.71
N LEU A 5 50.89 -39.54 -59.79
CA LEU A 5 49.67 -39.16 -59.10
C LEU A 5 48.75 -38.39 -60.06
N GLN A 6 47.60 -38.95 -60.43
CA GLN A 6 46.54 -38.20 -61.14
C GLN A 6 45.66 -37.50 -60.09
N LYS A 7 45.77 -36.16 -60.03
CA LYS A 7 44.84 -35.29 -59.31
C LYS A 7 43.53 -35.24 -60.09
N ILE A 8 42.45 -35.74 -59.49
CA ILE A 8 41.08 -35.48 -59.95
C ILE A 8 40.65 -34.15 -59.31
N ILE A 9 40.48 -33.13 -60.14
CA ILE A 9 39.89 -31.85 -59.75
C ILE A 9 38.37 -32.05 -59.79
N PHE A 10 37.74 -32.11 -58.61
CA PHE A 10 36.29 -32.07 -58.50
C PHE A 10 35.86 -30.61 -58.59
N LEU A 11 35.43 -30.18 -59.78
CA LEU A 11 34.84 -28.86 -59.99
C LEU A 11 33.42 -28.89 -59.42
N VAL A 12 33.27 -28.49 -58.15
CA VAL A 12 31.94 -28.28 -57.55
C VAL A 12 31.39 -26.99 -58.16
N PHE A 13 30.51 -27.13 -59.15
CA PHE A 13 29.59 -26.06 -59.55
C PHE A 13 28.63 -25.83 -58.37
N LEU A 14 28.92 -24.83 -57.53
CA LEU A 14 27.92 -24.25 -56.65
C LEU A 14 26.89 -23.54 -57.57
N LEU A 15 25.84 -24.27 -57.95
CA LEU A 15 24.61 -23.68 -58.46
C LEU A 15 24.01 -22.88 -57.30
N SER A 16 24.33 -21.59 -57.25
CA SER A 16 23.55 -20.61 -56.49
C SER A 16 22.15 -20.59 -57.12
N LEU A 17 21.22 -21.36 -56.56
CA LEU A 17 19.80 -21.20 -56.86
C LEU A 17 19.46 -19.74 -56.52
N PRO A 18 18.94 -18.95 -57.48
CA PRO A 18 18.48 -17.61 -57.17
C PRO A 18 17.38 -17.73 -56.12
N PHE A 19 17.53 -16.99 -55.02
CA PHE A 19 16.42 -16.73 -54.11
C PHE A 19 15.38 -15.94 -54.91
N PHE A 20 14.33 -16.61 -55.38
CA PHE A 20 13.19 -15.95 -55.99
C PHE A 20 12.37 -15.33 -54.87
N ALA A 21 12.44 -14.01 -54.71
CA ALA A 21 11.46 -13.25 -53.94
C ALA A 21 10.17 -13.20 -54.77
N PHE A 22 9.10 -13.83 -54.29
CA PHE A 22 7.80 -13.80 -54.94
C PHE A 22 6.95 -12.71 -54.29
N ALA A 23 6.91 -11.54 -54.93
CA ALA A 23 5.97 -10.49 -54.55
C ALA A 23 4.53 -10.93 -54.85
N ASP A 24 3.62 -10.68 -53.91
CA ASP A 24 2.21 -11.03 -54.08
C ASP A 24 1.50 -10.13 -55.08
N THR A 25 0.51 -10.69 -55.77
CA THR A 25 -0.22 -9.99 -56.84
C THR A 25 -1.58 -9.47 -56.37
N LEU A 26 -1.92 -8.23 -56.72
CA LEU A 26 -3.20 -7.64 -56.33
C LEU A 26 -4.38 -8.49 -56.82
N GLY A 27 -5.31 -8.82 -55.92
CA GLY A 27 -6.44 -9.71 -56.21
C GLY A 27 -6.16 -11.19 -55.98
N GLU A 28 -4.92 -11.57 -55.64
CA GLU A 28 -4.57 -12.94 -55.27
C GLU A 28 -5.22 -13.37 -53.96
N THR A 29 -5.80 -14.57 -53.96
CA THR A 29 -6.38 -15.21 -52.78
C THR A 29 -5.39 -16.20 -52.18
N ARG A 30 -5.23 -16.18 -50.86
CA ARG A 30 -4.36 -17.08 -50.10
C ARG A 30 -5.06 -17.64 -48.88
N GLU A 31 -4.62 -18.83 -48.47
CA GLU A 31 -4.95 -19.37 -47.15
C GLU A 31 -3.93 -18.90 -46.12
N PHE A 32 -4.42 -18.38 -45.00
CA PHE A 32 -3.62 -17.99 -43.84
C PHE A 32 -3.98 -18.86 -42.65
N PHE A 33 -2.96 -19.26 -41.88
CA PHE A 33 -3.17 -19.76 -40.53
C PHE A 33 -3.54 -18.59 -39.61
N VAL A 34 -4.49 -18.82 -38.70
CA VAL A 34 -4.91 -17.84 -37.68
C VAL A 34 -5.03 -18.55 -36.34
N ASP A 35 -4.91 -17.79 -35.24
CA ASP A 35 -5.02 -18.34 -33.89
C ASP A 35 -6.51 -18.49 -33.47
N PRO A 36 -6.97 -19.72 -33.14
CA PRO A 36 -8.33 -19.98 -32.65
C PRO A 36 -8.72 -19.22 -31.37
N ASN A 37 -7.75 -18.80 -30.56
CA ASN A 37 -8.01 -18.04 -29.34
C ASN A 37 -8.51 -16.63 -29.64
N TYR A 38 -8.15 -16.06 -30.79
CA TYR A 38 -8.58 -14.73 -31.22
C TYR A 38 -9.70 -14.79 -32.28
N ASP A 39 -9.70 -15.81 -33.15
CA ASP A 39 -10.71 -15.95 -34.21
C ASP A 39 -12.15 -16.06 -33.67
N PHE A 40 -13.09 -15.43 -34.37
CA PHE A 40 -14.50 -15.40 -33.99
C PHE A 40 -15.14 -16.79 -33.92
N SER A 41 -14.76 -17.70 -34.82
CA SER A 41 -15.30 -19.07 -34.92
C SER A 41 -14.27 -20.13 -34.57
N GLN A 42 -13.18 -19.76 -33.88
CA GLN A 42 -12.09 -20.66 -33.48
C GLN A 42 -11.49 -21.44 -34.66
N ARG A 43 -11.46 -20.83 -35.84
CA ARG A 43 -10.86 -21.42 -37.04
C ARG A 43 -9.34 -21.40 -36.91
N GLU A 44 -8.67 -22.38 -37.52
CA GLU A 44 -7.21 -22.42 -37.61
C GLU A 44 -6.68 -21.90 -38.95
N LYS A 45 -7.56 -21.79 -39.95
CA LYS A 45 -7.26 -21.31 -41.28
C LYS A 45 -8.41 -20.50 -41.85
N ILE A 46 -8.08 -19.49 -42.64
CA ILE A 46 -9.03 -18.68 -43.39
C ILE A 46 -8.52 -18.39 -44.80
N SER A 47 -9.45 -18.13 -45.72
CA SER A 47 -9.13 -17.58 -47.05
C SER A 47 -9.24 -16.06 -47.01
N ALA A 48 -8.23 -15.37 -47.55
CA ALA A 48 -8.21 -13.93 -47.66
C ALA A 48 -7.64 -13.49 -49.02
N THR A 49 -8.17 -12.39 -49.55
CA THR A 49 -7.73 -11.83 -50.83
C THR A 49 -6.97 -10.53 -50.63
N LEU A 50 -5.87 -10.37 -51.37
CA LEU A 50 -5.07 -9.14 -51.39
C LEU A 50 -5.89 -8.01 -52.03
N ARG A 51 -6.30 -7.03 -51.23
CA ARG A 51 -7.14 -5.91 -51.68
C ARG A 51 -6.36 -4.62 -51.91
N LYS A 52 -5.20 -4.47 -51.28
CA LYS A 52 -4.34 -3.29 -51.47
C LYS A 52 -2.87 -3.67 -51.31
N VAL A 53 -2.03 -3.16 -52.22
CA VAL A 53 -0.57 -3.18 -52.14
C VAL A 53 -0.09 -1.75 -51.94
N SER A 54 0.76 -1.54 -50.93
CA SER A 54 1.38 -0.26 -50.61
C SER A 54 2.91 -0.35 -50.75
N LEU A 55 3.65 0.71 -50.42
CA LEU A 55 5.11 0.72 -50.48
C LEU A 55 5.73 -0.29 -49.51
N ASN A 56 5.23 -0.40 -48.28
CA ASN A 56 5.80 -1.26 -47.24
C ASN A 56 4.89 -2.42 -46.82
N ALA A 57 3.64 -2.50 -47.31
CA ALA A 57 2.70 -3.53 -46.84
C ALA A 57 1.76 -4.10 -47.91
N TYR A 58 1.32 -5.33 -47.64
CA TYR A 58 0.20 -6.01 -48.28
C TYR A 58 -1.01 -6.02 -47.35
N PHE A 59 -2.18 -5.68 -47.88
CA PHE A 59 -3.43 -5.60 -47.11
C PHE A 59 -4.41 -6.66 -47.59
N TYR A 60 -4.57 -7.70 -46.78
CA TYR A 60 -5.48 -8.82 -47.04
C TYR A 60 -6.78 -8.67 -46.26
N LEU A 61 -7.92 -8.93 -46.91
CA LEU A 61 -9.22 -9.02 -46.25
C LEU A 61 -9.74 -10.45 -46.31
N GLU A 62 -10.21 -10.98 -45.19
CA GLU A 62 -10.91 -12.27 -45.13
C GLU A 62 -12.11 -12.29 -46.09
N ASP A 63 -12.18 -13.33 -46.92
CA ASP A 63 -13.17 -13.41 -47.99
C ASP A 63 -14.60 -13.56 -47.46
N VAL A 64 -14.81 -14.44 -46.48
CA VAL A 64 -16.14 -14.70 -45.90
C VAL A 64 -16.71 -13.45 -45.25
N TRP A 65 -15.88 -12.74 -44.49
CA TRP A 65 -16.28 -11.48 -43.85
C TRP A 65 -16.57 -10.40 -44.89
N PHE A 66 -15.67 -10.18 -45.86
CA PHE A 66 -15.82 -9.10 -46.84
C PHE A 66 -17.02 -9.33 -47.77
N LEU A 67 -17.29 -10.58 -48.17
CA LEU A 67 -18.43 -10.92 -49.03
C LEU A 67 -19.78 -10.86 -48.31
N ALA A 68 -19.79 -10.91 -46.97
CA ALA A 68 -21.01 -10.77 -46.18
C ALA A 68 -21.48 -9.32 -46.04
N LEU A 69 -20.62 -8.34 -46.33
CA LEU A 69 -20.94 -6.91 -46.26
C LEU A 69 -21.83 -6.46 -47.44
N GLU A 70 -22.66 -5.45 -47.19
CA GLU A 70 -23.44 -4.81 -48.25
C GLU A 70 -22.53 -4.11 -49.26
N GLU A 71 -23.02 -3.87 -50.48
CA GLU A 71 -22.22 -3.22 -51.54
C GLU A 71 -21.68 -1.84 -51.11
N LYS A 72 -22.50 -1.05 -50.43
CA LYS A 72 -22.10 0.26 -49.91
C LYS A 72 -20.99 0.16 -48.86
N GLU A 73 -21.11 -0.80 -47.94
CA GLU A 73 -20.12 -1.05 -46.89
C GLU A 73 -18.80 -1.54 -47.49
N ARG A 74 -18.84 -2.44 -48.48
CA ARG A 74 -17.63 -2.89 -49.19
C ARG A 74 -16.89 -1.73 -49.85
N ALA A 75 -17.62 -0.81 -50.49
CA ALA A 75 -17.01 0.38 -51.09
C ALA A 75 -16.35 1.29 -50.04
N GLU A 76 -16.99 1.46 -48.88
CA GLU A 76 -16.43 2.23 -47.77
C GLU A 76 -15.19 1.56 -47.17
N VAL A 77 -15.23 0.25 -46.95
CA VAL A 77 -14.08 -0.54 -46.48
C VAL A 77 -12.87 -0.39 -47.40
N LEU A 78 -13.07 -0.53 -48.71
CA LEU A 78 -11.96 -0.38 -49.67
C LEU A 78 -11.39 1.04 -49.68
N LYS A 79 -12.23 2.07 -49.50
CA LYS A 79 -11.77 3.46 -49.35
C LYS A 79 -10.94 3.65 -48.08
N ILE A 80 -11.39 3.12 -46.94
CA ILE A 80 -10.63 3.21 -45.69
C ILE A 80 -9.33 2.42 -45.76
N LEU A 81 -9.32 1.27 -46.45
CA LEU A 81 -8.11 0.48 -46.67
C LEU A 81 -7.04 1.25 -47.45
N GLU A 82 -7.45 2.02 -48.47
CA GLU A 82 -6.56 2.92 -49.22
C GLU A 82 -5.93 3.98 -48.31
N LEU A 83 -6.75 4.70 -47.55
CA LEU A 83 -6.30 5.74 -46.61
C LEU A 83 -5.39 5.16 -45.51
N THR A 84 -5.67 3.93 -45.08
CA THR A 84 -4.88 3.22 -44.08
C THR A 84 -3.51 2.83 -44.64
N ALA A 85 -3.46 2.38 -45.89
CA ALA A 85 -2.21 2.08 -46.58
C ALA A 85 -1.32 3.32 -46.74
N GLU A 86 -1.91 4.46 -47.10
CA GLU A 86 -1.21 5.75 -47.18
C GLU A 86 -0.69 6.20 -45.81
N GLU A 87 -1.50 6.10 -44.76
CA GLU A 87 -1.06 6.42 -43.40
C GLU A 87 0.09 5.52 -42.94
N PHE A 88 -0.02 4.22 -43.23
CA PHE A 88 1.00 3.25 -42.86
C PHE A 88 2.35 3.61 -43.48
N ASP A 89 2.39 3.88 -44.79
CA ASP A 89 3.63 4.19 -45.49
C ASP A 89 4.21 5.57 -45.17
N ASN A 90 3.36 6.57 -44.96
CA ASN A 90 3.80 7.96 -44.81
C ASN A 90 4.04 8.35 -43.35
N VAL A 91 3.41 7.67 -42.38
CA VAL A 91 3.44 8.05 -40.96
C VAL A 91 3.89 6.89 -40.08
N ILE A 92 3.13 5.80 -40.02
CA ILE A 92 3.35 4.71 -39.04
C ILE A 92 4.70 4.05 -39.26
N TYR A 93 4.93 3.50 -40.45
CA TYR A 93 6.13 2.75 -40.81
C TYR A 93 7.41 3.59 -40.63
N PRO A 94 7.57 4.77 -41.26
CA PRO A 94 8.83 5.52 -41.16
C PRO A 94 9.09 6.06 -39.76
N LYS A 95 8.07 6.53 -39.02
CA LYS A 95 8.28 7.05 -37.64
C LYS A 95 8.64 5.94 -36.67
N LEU A 96 7.94 4.81 -36.70
CA LEU A 96 8.21 3.72 -35.76
C LEU A 96 9.54 3.01 -36.07
N THR A 97 9.81 2.71 -37.35
CA THR A 97 11.07 2.04 -37.71
C THR A 97 12.31 2.91 -37.51
N SER A 98 12.22 4.22 -37.78
CA SER A 98 13.34 5.13 -37.54
C SER A 98 13.67 5.27 -36.05
N PHE A 99 12.65 5.23 -35.19
CA PHE A 99 12.81 5.40 -33.75
C PHE A 99 13.17 4.07 -33.04
N PHE A 100 12.28 3.08 -33.13
CA PHE A 100 12.42 1.80 -32.42
C PHE A 100 13.36 0.82 -33.13
N GLY A 101 13.66 1.05 -34.41
CA GLY A 101 14.43 0.15 -35.26
C GLY A 101 13.54 -0.61 -36.24
N PRO A 102 14.11 -1.21 -37.30
CA PRO A 102 13.32 -1.90 -38.31
C PRO A 102 12.71 -3.20 -37.77
N GLU A 103 11.69 -3.70 -38.46
CA GLU A 103 11.27 -5.10 -38.46
C GLU A 103 12.30 -6.00 -39.18
N TRP A 104 12.07 -7.32 -39.23
CA TRP A 104 12.93 -8.19 -40.02
C TRP A 104 12.75 -7.87 -41.51
N LYS A 105 13.78 -7.28 -42.14
CA LYS A 105 13.73 -6.92 -43.57
C LYS A 105 14.97 -7.45 -44.29
N PRO A 106 14.82 -8.22 -45.41
CA PRO A 106 13.59 -8.53 -46.14
C PRO A 106 12.80 -9.72 -45.57
N GLY A 107 12.98 -10.06 -44.30
CA GLY A 107 12.14 -11.06 -43.66
C GLY A 107 12.46 -12.52 -43.92
N ILE A 108 11.61 -13.41 -43.40
CA ILE A 108 11.73 -14.87 -43.49
C ILE A 108 11.42 -15.41 -44.91
N ASP A 109 10.49 -14.79 -45.64
CA ASP A 109 10.14 -15.14 -47.02
C ASP A 109 11.00 -14.41 -48.06
N GLY A 110 11.83 -13.45 -47.61
CA GLY A 110 12.66 -12.63 -48.47
C GLY A 110 11.90 -11.49 -49.18
N ASP A 111 10.64 -11.23 -48.80
CA ASP A 111 9.86 -10.08 -49.25
C ASP A 111 10.02 -8.89 -48.27
N PRO A 112 10.48 -7.72 -48.73
CA PRO A 112 10.62 -6.54 -47.87
C PRO A 112 9.30 -5.90 -47.39
N LYS A 113 8.12 -6.41 -47.82
CA LYS A 113 6.81 -5.89 -47.43
C LYS A 113 6.19 -6.76 -46.33
N ILE A 114 5.63 -6.08 -45.34
CA ILE A 114 4.87 -6.76 -44.28
C ILE A 114 3.46 -7.14 -44.77
N THR A 115 2.85 -8.15 -44.15
CA THR A 115 1.45 -8.50 -44.40
C THR A 115 0.55 -8.00 -43.26
N ILE A 116 -0.50 -7.26 -43.61
CA ILE A 116 -1.56 -6.82 -42.70
C ILE A 116 -2.82 -7.60 -43.06
N LEU A 117 -3.21 -8.53 -42.20
CA LEU A 117 -4.36 -9.41 -42.41
C LEU A 117 -5.55 -8.96 -41.57
N PHE A 118 -6.64 -8.60 -42.23
CA PHE A 118 -7.92 -8.33 -41.59
C PHE A 118 -8.78 -9.60 -41.60
N HIS A 119 -9.11 -10.11 -40.41
CA HIS A 119 -10.03 -11.22 -40.26
C HIS A 119 -10.99 -11.02 -39.09
N LYS A 120 -12.10 -11.76 -39.09
CA LYS A 120 -13.12 -11.64 -38.06
C LYS A 120 -12.63 -12.27 -36.75
N MET A 121 -12.52 -11.45 -35.71
CA MET A 121 -12.08 -11.87 -34.37
C MET A 121 -13.18 -11.72 -33.32
N LYS A 122 -12.94 -12.21 -32.10
CA LYS A 122 -13.81 -11.97 -30.94
C LYS A 122 -13.91 -10.47 -30.65
N LYS A 123 -15.07 -10.03 -30.13
CA LYS A 123 -15.46 -8.61 -30.01
C LYS A 123 -14.46 -7.73 -29.24
N ASP A 124 -13.79 -8.25 -28.22
CA ASP A 124 -12.85 -7.50 -27.38
C ASP A 124 -11.39 -7.55 -27.89
N VAL A 125 -11.14 -8.18 -29.04
CA VAL A 125 -9.80 -8.29 -29.65
C VAL A 125 -9.70 -7.27 -30.79
N ALA A 126 -8.74 -6.35 -30.71
CA ALA A 126 -8.49 -5.36 -31.75
C ALA A 126 -7.53 -5.85 -32.83
N GLY A 127 -6.53 -6.62 -32.42
CA GLY A 127 -5.51 -7.23 -33.26
C GLY A 127 -4.67 -8.20 -32.44
N TYR A 128 -3.68 -8.81 -33.09
CA TYR A 128 -2.59 -9.52 -32.43
C TYR A 128 -1.37 -9.64 -33.37
N PHE A 129 -0.22 -9.92 -32.77
CA PHE A 129 0.99 -10.38 -33.43
C PHE A 129 1.29 -11.82 -33.03
N ASN A 130 1.70 -12.64 -34.00
CA ASN A 130 2.10 -14.03 -33.77
C ASN A 130 3.55 -14.25 -34.19
N SER A 131 4.45 -14.30 -33.22
CA SER A 131 5.89 -14.55 -33.46
C SER A 131 6.15 -15.91 -34.13
N GLY A 132 5.19 -16.84 -34.07
CA GLY A 132 5.28 -18.12 -34.76
C GLY A 132 5.40 -17.99 -36.28
N ASP A 133 4.93 -16.91 -36.88
CA ASP A 133 5.00 -16.66 -38.33
C ASP A 133 6.41 -16.30 -38.80
N GLU A 134 7.29 -15.95 -37.88
CA GLU A 134 8.70 -15.60 -38.11
C GLU A 134 9.62 -16.83 -38.13
N TYR A 135 9.04 -18.03 -38.03
CA TYR A 135 9.79 -19.30 -38.03
C TYR A 135 9.41 -20.18 -39.21
N PRO A 136 10.35 -20.96 -39.79
CA PRO A 136 10.03 -21.88 -40.87
C PRO A 136 9.03 -22.96 -40.44
N ARG A 137 8.20 -23.47 -41.37
CA ARG A 137 7.19 -24.50 -41.05
C ARG A 137 7.73 -25.81 -40.47
N ILE A 138 9.02 -26.09 -40.67
CA ILE A 138 9.69 -27.23 -40.01
C ILE A 138 9.82 -27.05 -38.49
N GLN A 139 9.91 -25.80 -38.02
CA GLN A 139 9.95 -25.45 -36.59
C GLN A 139 8.54 -25.18 -36.05
N ASN A 140 7.71 -24.47 -36.83
CA ASN A 140 6.33 -24.17 -36.48
C ASN A 140 5.38 -24.51 -37.65
N PRO A 141 4.72 -25.68 -37.66
CA PRO A 141 3.86 -26.13 -38.77
C PRO A 141 2.69 -25.20 -39.13
N LYS A 142 2.27 -24.32 -38.20
CA LYS A 142 1.21 -23.33 -38.40
C LYS A 142 1.72 -21.94 -38.78
N SER A 143 3.03 -21.80 -39.04
CA SER A 143 3.62 -20.54 -39.48
C SER A 143 3.13 -20.15 -40.89
N ASN A 144 2.74 -18.89 -41.05
CA ASN A 144 2.55 -18.28 -42.35
C ASN A 144 3.87 -17.96 -43.06
N GLN A 145 5.00 -17.97 -42.35
CA GLN A 145 6.35 -17.67 -42.85
C GLN A 145 6.42 -16.28 -43.48
N ARG A 146 5.95 -15.25 -42.78
CA ARG A 146 5.95 -13.85 -43.23
C ARG A 146 5.96 -12.90 -42.04
N GLU A 147 6.53 -11.72 -42.24
CA GLU A 147 6.41 -10.59 -41.32
C GLU A 147 4.99 -10.04 -41.39
N MET A 148 4.17 -10.34 -40.38
CA MET A 148 2.75 -10.03 -40.44
C MET A 148 2.11 -9.64 -39.12
N ILE A 149 1.05 -8.83 -39.23
CA ILE A 149 0.18 -8.43 -38.12
C ILE A 149 -1.28 -8.72 -38.48
N TYR A 150 -2.08 -9.01 -37.46
CA TYR A 150 -3.47 -9.40 -37.60
C TYR A 150 -4.36 -8.34 -36.98
N LEU A 151 -5.37 -7.87 -37.71
CA LEU A 151 -6.32 -6.85 -37.26
C LEU A 151 -7.74 -7.39 -37.35
N ASN A 152 -8.57 -7.03 -36.38
CA ASN A 152 -9.98 -7.42 -36.40
C ASN A 152 -10.70 -6.66 -37.51
N ALA A 153 -11.27 -7.39 -38.47
CA ALA A 153 -11.98 -6.83 -39.61
C ALA A 153 -13.18 -5.96 -39.18
N ASP A 154 -13.84 -6.30 -38.06
CA ASP A 154 -14.96 -5.52 -37.52
C ASP A 154 -14.55 -4.11 -37.05
N ASN A 155 -13.24 -3.85 -36.89
CA ASN A 155 -12.69 -2.54 -36.50
C ASN A 155 -12.21 -1.71 -37.70
N ILE A 156 -12.39 -2.14 -38.95
CA ILE A 156 -11.82 -1.43 -40.10
C ILE A 156 -12.40 -0.01 -40.28
N LEU A 157 -13.66 0.20 -39.89
CA LEU A 157 -14.31 1.52 -39.94
C LEU A 157 -14.12 2.31 -38.63
N SER A 158 -13.40 1.76 -37.65
CA SER A 158 -13.12 2.44 -36.39
C SER A 158 -12.19 3.62 -36.61
N PRO A 159 -12.43 4.78 -35.97
CA PRO A 159 -11.47 5.88 -35.98
C PRO A 159 -10.11 5.50 -35.33
N LEU A 160 -10.09 4.42 -34.54
CA LEU A 160 -8.89 3.93 -33.85
C LEU A 160 -8.07 2.92 -34.65
N LEU A 161 -8.47 2.60 -35.89
CA LEU A 161 -7.79 1.59 -36.70
C LEU A 161 -6.27 1.86 -36.81
N LYS A 162 -5.89 3.13 -37.02
CA LYS A 162 -4.48 3.54 -37.12
C LYS A 162 -3.70 3.27 -35.84
N SER A 163 -4.34 3.46 -34.68
CA SER A 163 -3.75 3.16 -33.37
C SER A 163 -3.53 1.66 -33.19
N TYR A 164 -4.49 0.82 -33.61
CA TYR A 164 -4.33 -0.63 -33.55
C TYR A 164 -3.21 -1.14 -34.45
N ILE A 165 -3.10 -0.62 -35.68
CA ILE A 165 -2.00 -0.99 -36.60
C ILE A 165 -0.65 -0.57 -36.01
N ALA A 166 -0.55 0.65 -35.47
CA ALA A 166 0.68 1.11 -34.83
C ALA A 166 1.09 0.25 -33.63
N HIS A 167 0.12 -0.16 -32.81
CA HIS A 167 0.31 -1.06 -31.68
C HIS A 167 0.88 -2.40 -32.13
N GLU A 168 0.19 -3.10 -33.03
CA GLU A 168 0.63 -4.43 -33.49
C GLU A 168 1.98 -4.39 -34.22
N PHE A 169 2.25 -3.32 -34.96
CA PHE A 169 3.52 -3.16 -35.66
C PHE A 169 4.72 -3.02 -34.70
N ILE A 170 4.53 -2.50 -33.48
CA ILE A 170 5.58 -2.47 -32.46
C ILE A 170 5.99 -3.89 -32.04
N HIS A 171 5.08 -4.85 -31.98
CA HIS A 171 5.43 -6.22 -31.64
C HIS A 171 6.32 -6.86 -32.71
N LEU A 172 6.01 -6.62 -33.99
CA LEU A 172 6.82 -7.08 -35.11
C LEU A 172 8.23 -6.45 -35.10
N ILE A 173 8.33 -5.14 -34.82
CA ILE A 173 9.63 -4.48 -34.60
C ILE A 173 10.34 -5.11 -33.39
N THR A 174 9.63 -5.32 -32.28
CA THR A 174 10.19 -5.88 -31.05
C THR A 174 10.77 -7.26 -31.29
N PHE A 175 10.09 -8.12 -32.05
CA PHE A 175 10.59 -9.44 -32.41
C PHE A 175 11.96 -9.37 -33.11
N ASN A 176 12.12 -8.48 -34.09
CA ASN A 176 13.43 -8.27 -34.72
C ASN A 176 14.45 -7.77 -33.69
N GLN A 177 14.12 -6.67 -33.01
CA GLN A 177 15.08 -5.96 -32.16
C GLN A 177 15.53 -6.79 -30.96
N LYS A 178 14.66 -7.61 -30.37
CA LYS A 178 14.95 -8.45 -29.19
C LYS A 178 15.23 -9.89 -29.54
N ASN A 179 14.22 -10.60 -30.06
CA ASN A 179 14.28 -12.04 -30.23
C ASN A 179 15.31 -12.42 -31.29
N ARG A 180 15.31 -11.75 -32.46
CA ARG A 180 16.24 -12.13 -33.54
C ARG A 180 17.65 -11.56 -33.33
N ILE A 181 17.79 -10.27 -33.02
CA ILE A 181 19.10 -9.62 -32.93
C ILE A 181 19.86 -10.01 -31.65
N TYR A 182 19.19 -10.04 -30.50
CA TYR A 182 19.84 -10.33 -29.21
C TYR A 182 19.58 -11.73 -28.66
N GLY A 183 18.66 -12.50 -29.25
CA GLY A 183 18.36 -13.86 -28.78
C GLY A 183 17.66 -13.88 -27.42
N VAL A 184 16.95 -12.81 -27.05
CA VAL A 184 16.21 -12.69 -25.79
C VAL A 184 14.76 -12.32 -26.06
N GLU A 185 13.86 -12.79 -25.20
CA GLU A 185 12.43 -12.44 -25.23
C GLU A 185 12.14 -11.36 -24.18
N GLU A 186 11.34 -10.37 -24.53
CA GLU A 186 10.96 -9.30 -23.62
C GLU A 186 9.86 -9.76 -22.64
N GLU A 187 9.79 -9.14 -21.46
CA GLU A 187 8.63 -9.35 -20.57
C GLU A 187 7.36 -8.80 -21.21
N VAL A 188 6.26 -9.56 -21.09
CA VAL A 188 4.98 -9.22 -21.74
C VAL A 188 4.55 -7.81 -21.40
N TRP A 189 4.54 -7.44 -20.12
CA TRP A 189 4.13 -6.09 -19.70
C TRP A 189 4.91 -4.97 -20.40
N LEU A 190 6.23 -5.13 -20.63
CA LEU A 190 7.06 -4.10 -21.26
C LEU A 190 6.96 -4.12 -22.78
N ASN A 191 6.77 -5.29 -23.39
CA ASN A 191 6.45 -5.40 -24.81
C ASN A 191 5.15 -4.63 -25.12
N GLU A 192 4.14 -4.85 -24.30
CA GLU A 192 2.82 -4.20 -24.39
C GLU A 192 2.91 -2.71 -24.07
N ALA A 193 3.68 -2.33 -23.04
CA ALA A 193 3.87 -0.94 -22.67
C ALA A 193 4.44 -0.09 -23.82
N ARG A 194 5.33 -0.64 -24.67
CA ARG A 194 5.83 0.04 -25.87
C ARG A 194 4.76 0.16 -26.94
N ALA A 195 3.99 -0.91 -27.18
CA ALA A 195 2.92 -0.93 -28.16
C ALA A 195 1.78 0.03 -27.77
N GLU A 196 1.44 0.10 -26.49
CA GLU A 196 0.46 1.01 -25.89
C GLU A 196 0.84 2.50 -26.04
N TYR A 197 2.14 2.81 -26.07
CA TYR A 197 2.61 4.18 -26.25
C TYR A 197 2.67 4.62 -27.72
N ALA A 198 2.67 3.68 -28.67
CA ALA A 198 2.82 3.98 -30.10
C ALA A 198 1.77 4.97 -30.65
N PRO A 199 0.47 4.89 -30.31
CA PRO A 199 -0.52 5.87 -30.75
C PRO A 199 -0.20 7.30 -30.30
N THR A 200 0.22 7.47 -29.04
CA THR A 200 0.61 8.78 -28.53
C THR A 200 1.87 9.30 -29.21
N PHE A 201 2.87 8.43 -29.41
CA PHE A 201 4.10 8.78 -30.11
C PHE A 201 3.86 9.28 -31.55
N LEU A 202 2.84 8.73 -32.21
CA LEU A 202 2.46 9.12 -33.58
C LEU A 202 1.59 10.38 -33.64
N GLY A 203 1.08 10.87 -32.51
CA GLY A 203 0.21 12.04 -32.40
C GLY A 203 -1.29 11.71 -32.49
N TYR A 204 -1.69 10.45 -32.37
CA TYR A 204 -3.09 10.04 -32.53
C TYR A 204 -3.99 10.34 -31.31
N ASP A 205 -3.41 10.86 -30.22
CA ASP A 205 -4.12 11.25 -29.01
C ASP A 205 -4.18 12.78 -28.82
N GLU A 206 -3.83 13.59 -29.82
CA GLU A 206 -3.93 15.06 -29.75
C GLU A 206 -5.36 15.53 -29.46
N GLU A 207 -6.35 14.98 -30.17
CA GLU A 207 -7.76 15.09 -29.79
C GLU A 207 -8.06 14.05 -28.72
N PHE A 208 -8.17 14.46 -27.45
CA PHE A 208 -8.27 13.52 -26.35
C PHE A 208 -9.57 12.70 -26.37
N GLU A 209 -10.73 13.34 -26.49
CA GLU A 209 -12.01 12.64 -26.34
C GLU A 209 -12.22 11.61 -27.48
N GLY A 210 -12.47 10.36 -27.10
CA GLY A 210 -12.63 9.26 -28.08
C GLY A 210 -11.32 8.67 -28.60
N SER A 211 -10.15 9.24 -28.26
CA SER A 211 -8.83 8.70 -28.61
C SER A 211 -8.51 7.38 -27.92
N TYR A 212 -7.36 6.80 -28.32
CA TYR A 212 -6.84 5.58 -27.73
C TYR A 212 -6.45 5.81 -26.25
N LEU A 213 -5.70 6.88 -25.97
CA LEU A 213 -5.30 7.25 -24.61
C LEU A 213 -6.52 7.48 -23.70
N TRP A 214 -7.60 8.09 -24.22
CA TRP A 214 -8.83 8.28 -23.44
C TRP A 214 -9.46 6.96 -23.00
N GLN A 215 -9.44 5.93 -23.85
CA GLN A 215 -9.90 4.59 -23.46
C GLN A 215 -9.02 3.99 -22.37
N ARG A 216 -7.69 4.13 -22.47
CA ARG A 216 -6.74 3.61 -21.48
C ARG A 216 -6.84 4.33 -20.14
N VAL A 217 -7.08 5.64 -20.14
CA VAL A 217 -7.38 6.41 -18.91
C VAL A 217 -8.61 5.88 -18.21
N LYS A 218 -9.70 5.59 -18.94
CA LYS A 218 -10.92 5.01 -18.35
C LYS A 218 -10.68 3.63 -17.76
N GLN A 219 -9.91 2.79 -18.45
CA GLN A 219 -9.56 1.45 -17.98
C GLN A 219 -8.71 1.52 -16.71
N PHE A 220 -7.70 2.39 -16.68
CA PHE A 220 -6.88 2.62 -15.49
C PHE A 220 -7.70 3.13 -14.30
N ILE A 221 -8.56 4.14 -14.47
CA ILE A 221 -9.37 4.70 -13.37
C ILE A 221 -10.29 3.64 -12.75
N SER A 222 -10.70 2.63 -13.50
CA SER A 222 -11.54 1.54 -12.99
C SER A 222 -10.78 0.56 -12.07
N SER A 223 -9.45 0.49 -12.17
CA SER A 223 -8.60 -0.41 -11.38
C SER A 223 -7.19 0.19 -11.20
N PRO A 224 -7.04 1.32 -10.49
CA PRO A 224 -5.77 2.05 -10.42
C PRO A 224 -4.71 1.34 -9.58
N SER A 225 -5.10 0.30 -8.84
CA SER A 225 -4.25 -0.53 -7.99
C SER A 225 -3.83 -1.84 -8.63
N ASP A 226 -4.07 -1.99 -9.93
CA ASP A 226 -3.56 -3.10 -10.71
C ASP A 226 -2.02 -3.11 -10.75
N SER A 227 -1.41 -4.29 -10.86
CA SER A 227 0.05 -4.39 -10.92
C SER A 227 0.54 -3.98 -12.30
N LEU A 228 1.58 -3.14 -12.36
CA LEU A 228 2.23 -2.76 -13.61
C LEU A 228 2.83 -3.97 -14.35
N THR A 229 3.21 -5.02 -13.62
CA THR A 229 4.08 -6.09 -14.14
C THR A 229 3.41 -7.46 -14.22
N GLU A 230 2.32 -7.69 -13.48
CA GLU A 230 1.49 -8.89 -13.66
C GLU A 230 0.69 -8.75 -14.95
N TRP A 231 0.61 -9.81 -15.76
CA TRP A 231 -0.07 -9.74 -17.05
C TRP A 231 -1.12 -10.83 -17.22
N GLN A 232 -2.39 -10.49 -17.03
CA GLN A 232 -3.54 -11.39 -17.18
C GLN A 232 -4.31 -11.17 -18.49
N ASN A 233 -3.82 -10.25 -19.34
CA ASN A 233 -4.49 -9.81 -20.56
C ASN A 233 -5.86 -9.15 -20.27
N LEU A 234 -5.96 -8.45 -19.14
CA LEU A 234 -7.15 -7.69 -18.74
C LEU A 234 -7.06 -6.26 -19.25
N LYS A 235 -8.22 -5.60 -19.44
CA LYS A 235 -8.27 -4.18 -19.85
C LYS A 235 -7.53 -3.26 -18.86
N SER A 236 -7.47 -3.63 -17.58
CA SER A 236 -6.73 -2.90 -16.55
C SER A 236 -5.22 -2.93 -16.79
N ASP A 237 -4.66 -4.08 -17.20
CA ASP A 237 -3.24 -4.27 -17.48
C ASP A 237 -2.75 -3.25 -18.53
N TYR A 238 -3.50 -3.12 -19.64
CA TYR A 238 -3.22 -2.12 -20.68
C TYR A 238 -3.35 -0.68 -20.16
N GLY A 239 -4.30 -0.42 -19.28
CA GLY A 239 -4.49 0.89 -18.66
C GLY A 239 -3.30 1.30 -17.78
N VAL A 240 -2.85 0.41 -16.89
CA VAL A 240 -1.76 0.71 -15.95
C VAL A 240 -0.42 0.90 -16.67
N VAL A 241 -0.08 0.04 -17.65
CA VAL A 241 1.17 0.18 -18.41
C VAL A 241 1.16 1.46 -19.26
N ASN A 242 0.04 1.79 -19.90
CA ASN A 242 -0.05 3.00 -20.72
C ASN A 242 0.23 4.24 -19.86
N LEU A 243 -0.48 4.40 -18.75
CA LEU A 243 -0.36 5.56 -17.87
C LEU A 243 1.03 5.70 -17.24
N PHE A 244 1.67 4.58 -16.89
CA PHE A 244 3.06 4.59 -16.43
C PHE A 244 4.03 5.01 -17.53
N ILE A 245 3.88 4.53 -18.77
CA ILE A 245 4.77 4.91 -19.86
C ILE A 245 4.58 6.37 -20.28
N GLN A 246 3.36 6.91 -20.26
CA GLN A 246 3.12 8.34 -20.47
C GLN A 246 3.96 9.17 -19.48
N TYR A 247 3.92 8.79 -18.20
CA TYR A 247 4.73 9.43 -17.17
C TYR A 247 6.24 9.27 -17.40
N LEU A 248 6.69 8.04 -17.70
CA LEU A 248 8.10 7.76 -17.96
C LEU A 248 8.62 8.60 -19.14
N VAL A 249 7.86 8.71 -20.22
CA VAL A 249 8.27 9.46 -21.40
C VAL A 249 8.22 10.97 -21.16
N ASP A 250 7.21 11.49 -20.46
CA ASP A 250 7.12 12.91 -20.09
C ASP A 250 8.39 13.40 -19.36
N HIS A 251 8.97 12.55 -18.51
CA HIS A 251 10.09 12.94 -17.64
C HIS A 251 11.47 12.54 -18.18
N TYR A 252 11.56 11.40 -18.84
CA TYR A 252 12.85 10.80 -19.22
C TYR A 252 13.02 10.65 -20.74
N GLY A 253 11.97 10.97 -21.51
CA GLY A 253 11.96 10.94 -22.97
C GLY A 253 11.68 9.57 -23.56
N ALA A 254 11.08 9.56 -24.76
CA ALA A 254 10.73 8.33 -25.47
C ALA A 254 11.97 7.46 -25.79
N ILE A 255 13.17 8.07 -25.82
CA ILE A 255 14.42 7.38 -26.16
C ILE A 255 14.71 6.22 -25.21
N ILE A 256 14.21 6.28 -23.96
CA ILE A 256 14.32 5.20 -22.98
C ILE A 256 13.65 3.91 -23.49
N LEU A 257 12.52 4.03 -24.19
CA LEU A 257 11.82 2.88 -24.75
C LEU A 257 12.59 2.26 -25.92
N ALA A 258 13.18 3.08 -26.79
CA ALA A 258 13.98 2.61 -27.92
C ALA A 258 15.32 2.00 -27.47
N ASP A 259 16.03 2.62 -26.53
CA ASP A 259 17.31 2.13 -26.04
C ASP A 259 17.18 0.87 -25.17
N SER A 260 16.09 0.74 -24.41
CA SER A 260 15.81 -0.49 -23.67
C SER A 260 15.51 -1.65 -24.61
N LEU A 261 14.80 -1.39 -25.72
CA LEU A 261 14.51 -2.37 -26.76
C LEU A 261 15.79 -2.84 -27.47
N LYS A 262 16.72 -1.93 -27.76
CA LYS A 262 18.00 -2.21 -28.44
C LYS A 262 19.09 -2.68 -27.47
N SER A 263 18.79 -3.70 -26.67
CA SER A 263 19.74 -4.31 -25.72
C SER A 263 19.47 -5.79 -25.46
N ASP A 264 20.44 -6.49 -24.89
CA ASP A 264 20.34 -7.89 -24.45
C ASP A 264 19.59 -8.07 -23.10
N LYS A 265 19.13 -6.97 -22.49
CA LYS A 265 18.49 -6.98 -21.16
C LYS A 265 16.98 -7.07 -21.31
N VAL A 266 16.31 -7.61 -20.32
CA VAL A 266 14.87 -7.88 -20.36
C VAL A 266 14.19 -7.20 -19.16
N GLY A 267 12.98 -6.69 -19.36
CA GLY A 267 12.15 -6.10 -18.30
C GLY A 267 12.73 -4.82 -17.71
N ILE A 268 12.51 -4.62 -16.40
CA ILE A 268 13.02 -3.47 -15.64
C ILE A 268 14.54 -3.26 -15.79
N PRO A 269 15.40 -4.31 -15.77
CA PRO A 269 16.83 -4.17 -16.06
C PRO A 269 17.14 -3.46 -17.38
N SER A 270 16.32 -3.66 -18.43
CA SER A 270 16.51 -3.01 -19.73
C SER A 270 16.21 -1.51 -19.69
N LEU A 271 15.16 -1.11 -18.98
CA LEU A 271 14.80 0.29 -18.75
C LEU A 271 15.86 1.00 -17.88
N ASN A 272 16.31 0.36 -16.81
CA ASN A 272 17.39 0.88 -15.97
C ASN A 272 18.70 1.06 -16.74
N TYR A 273 19.00 0.14 -17.67
CA TYR A 273 20.11 0.30 -18.59
C TYR A 273 19.94 1.53 -19.49
N ALA A 274 18.76 1.70 -20.10
CA ALA A 274 18.47 2.83 -20.97
C ALA A 274 18.51 4.17 -20.24
N LEU A 275 17.99 4.25 -19.01
CA LEU A 275 18.07 5.44 -18.16
C LEU A 275 19.52 5.85 -17.90
N ARG A 276 20.36 4.90 -17.46
CA ARG A 276 21.80 5.17 -17.23
C ARG A 276 22.53 5.55 -18.51
N LYS A 277 22.24 4.89 -19.63
CA LYS A 277 22.80 5.20 -20.95
C LYS A 277 22.49 6.65 -21.36
N ASN A 278 21.32 7.16 -21.00
CA ASN A 278 20.87 8.53 -21.28
C ASN A 278 21.21 9.53 -20.17
N GLY A 279 22.10 9.17 -19.23
CA GLY A 279 22.62 10.08 -18.21
C GLY A 279 21.73 10.28 -16.98
N PHE A 280 20.62 9.56 -16.88
CA PHE A 280 19.76 9.59 -15.70
C PHE A 280 20.33 8.73 -14.58
N GLN A 281 20.31 9.25 -13.36
CA GLN A 281 20.80 8.55 -12.17
C GLN A 281 19.70 7.74 -11.46
N LYS A 282 18.43 8.04 -11.76
CA LYS A 282 17.28 7.43 -11.12
C LYS A 282 16.94 6.10 -11.80
N ASP A 283 16.54 5.11 -11.01
CA ASP A 283 16.08 3.81 -11.50
C ASP A 283 14.54 3.73 -11.54
N ILE A 284 14.03 2.71 -12.22
CA ILE A 284 12.59 2.48 -12.39
C ILE A 284 11.87 2.30 -11.05
N SER A 285 12.49 1.67 -10.04
CA SER A 285 11.90 1.51 -8.71
C SER A 285 11.62 2.87 -8.07
N SER A 286 12.57 3.79 -8.14
CA SER A 286 12.39 5.14 -7.60
C SER A 286 11.45 6.00 -8.46
N ILE A 287 11.45 5.82 -9.79
CA ILE A 287 10.54 6.51 -10.73
C ILE A 287 9.10 6.09 -10.48
N PHE A 288 8.87 4.82 -10.21
CA PHE A 288 7.55 4.28 -9.90
C PHE A 288 6.97 4.92 -8.62
N ILE A 289 7.79 5.15 -7.60
CA ILE A 289 7.35 5.87 -6.39
C ILE A 289 6.90 7.31 -6.72
N ASP A 290 7.67 8.05 -7.54
CA ASP A 290 7.26 9.39 -7.99
C ASP A 290 5.95 9.34 -8.79
N TRP A 291 5.76 8.31 -9.61
CA TRP A 291 4.54 8.10 -10.36
C TRP A 291 3.33 7.84 -9.44
N LEU A 292 3.47 7.03 -8.39
CA LEU A 292 2.41 6.82 -7.41
C LEU A 292 2.02 8.11 -6.67
N ILE A 293 2.99 8.98 -6.37
CA ILE A 293 2.75 10.31 -5.82
C ILE A 293 2.03 11.19 -6.85
N THR A 294 2.46 11.14 -8.11
CA THR A 294 1.87 11.87 -9.23
C THR A 294 0.42 11.51 -9.43
N LEU A 295 0.06 10.22 -9.37
CA LEU A 295 -1.33 9.77 -9.51
C LEU A 295 -2.26 10.36 -8.42
N TYR A 296 -1.72 10.68 -7.24
CA TYR A 296 -2.48 11.30 -6.15
C TYR A 296 -2.50 12.83 -6.22
N LEU A 297 -1.34 13.47 -6.35
CA LEU A 297 -1.21 14.94 -6.30
C LEU A 297 -1.45 15.58 -7.67
N ASN A 298 -0.80 15.03 -8.70
CA ASN A 298 -0.70 15.52 -10.07
C ASN A 298 -0.53 17.04 -10.16
N ASP A 299 0.54 17.56 -9.53
CA ASP A 299 0.82 18.98 -9.45
C ASP A 299 2.35 19.23 -9.38
N CYS A 300 2.86 19.94 -10.37
CA CYS A 300 4.29 20.21 -10.51
C CYS A 300 4.83 21.18 -9.44
N SER A 301 3.97 21.85 -8.68
CA SER A 301 4.37 22.76 -7.60
C SER A 301 5.08 22.03 -6.45
N TYR A 302 4.83 20.73 -6.28
CA TYR A 302 5.51 19.87 -5.30
C TYR A 302 6.88 19.37 -5.76
N GLY A 303 7.20 19.55 -7.04
CA GLY A 303 8.40 19.05 -7.67
C GLY A 303 8.13 18.71 -9.14
N PRO A 304 9.13 18.87 -10.02
CA PRO A 304 8.94 18.67 -11.45
C PRO A 304 8.51 17.24 -11.82
N ASN A 305 8.74 16.27 -10.94
CA ASN A 305 8.40 14.86 -11.15
C ASN A 305 7.00 14.48 -10.64
N PHE A 306 6.27 15.35 -9.94
CA PHE A 306 5.00 14.98 -9.28
C PHE A 306 3.74 15.37 -10.07
N CYS A 307 3.89 15.45 -11.40
CA CYS A 307 2.82 15.76 -12.34
C CYS A 307 3.06 15.06 -13.68
N TYR A 308 1.99 14.90 -14.46
CA TYR A 308 2.10 14.65 -15.89
C TYR A 308 2.42 15.95 -16.63
N LYS A 309 3.26 15.85 -17.67
CA LYS A 309 3.50 16.96 -18.61
C LYS A 309 2.56 16.89 -19.81
N ASN A 310 2.07 15.70 -20.16
CA ASN A 310 1.02 15.50 -21.14
C ASN A 310 -0.26 16.26 -20.73
N GLU A 311 -0.72 17.19 -21.58
CA GLU A 311 -1.88 18.06 -21.33
C GLU A 311 -3.15 17.27 -21.02
N ASN A 312 -3.34 16.13 -21.69
CA ASN A 312 -4.51 15.28 -21.54
C ASN A 312 -4.59 14.60 -20.17
N LEU A 313 -3.44 14.49 -19.47
CA LEU A 313 -3.33 13.81 -18.18
C LEU A 313 -3.18 14.78 -17.00
N LYS A 314 -3.08 16.10 -17.22
CA LYS A 314 -2.92 17.10 -16.14
C LYS A 314 -4.04 17.11 -15.10
N LYS A 315 -5.23 16.66 -15.47
CA LYS A 315 -6.40 16.58 -14.57
C LYS A 315 -6.59 15.21 -13.93
N LEU A 316 -5.80 14.21 -14.32
CA LEU A 316 -5.91 12.87 -13.79
C LEU A 316 -5.54 12.85 -12.31
N LYS A 317 -6.45 12.40 -11.45
CA LYS A 317 -6.15 12.08 -10.05
C LYS A 317 -6.91 10.84 -9.65
N ILE A 318 -6.25 9.95 -8.91
CA ILE A 318 -6.89 8.78 -8.34
C ILE A 318 -7.72 9.19 -7.11
N THR A 319 -8.74 8.39 -6.81
CA THR A 319 -9.50 8.53 -5.55
C THR A 319 -8.93 7.55 -4.53
N PRO A 320 -8.43 8.01 -3.36
CA PRO A 320 -7.91 7.11 -2.34
C PRO A 320 -9.03 6.40 -1.58
N SER A 321 -8.70 5.25 -0.98
CA SER A 321 -9.53 4.61 0.04
C SER A 321 -9.57 5.48 1.30
N LEU A 322 -10.76 5.70 1.86
CA LEU A 322 -10.97 6.64 2.96
C LEU A 322 -10.96 5.93 4.32
N ILE A 323 -10.19 6.46 5.27
CA ILE A 323 -10.15 6.05 6.68
C ILE A 323 -10.59 7.24 7.52
N PHE A 324 -11.83 7.21 8.01
CA PHE A 324 -12.38 8.28 8.83
C PHE A 324 -12.15 8.03 10.32
N LEU A 325 -11.66 9.04 11.03
CA LEU A 325 -11.47 9.03 12.48
C LEU A 325 -12.52 9.94 13.14
N PRO A 326 -13.47 9.40 13.93
CA PRO A 326 -14.43 10.21 14.68
C PRO A 326 -13.75 11.12 15.72
N SER A 327 -14.20 12.38 15.84
CA SER A 327 -13.62 13.36 16.77
C SER A 327 -14.16 13.25 18.21
N THR A 328 -15.21 12.47 18.43
CA THR A 328 -15.94 12.38 19.71
C THR A 328 -15.53 11.19 20.57
N GLN A 329 -14.67 10.30 20.07
CA GLN A 329 -14.29 9.06 20.75
C GLN A 329 -12.80 8.75 20.56
N LEU A 330 -12.21 8.08 21.55
CA LEU A 330 -10.92 7.42 21.38
C LEU A 330 -11.05 6.43 20.22
N THR A 331 -10.26 6.65 19.18
CA THR A 331 -10.32 5.85 17.97
C THR A 331 -9.01 5.09 17.85
N GLU A 332 -9.10 3.77 17.84
CA GLU A 332 -8.02 2.84 17.51
C GLU A 332 -8.54 1.90 16.44
N ILE A 333 -7.97 1.97 15.24
CA ILE A 333 -8.36 1.16 14.10
C ILE A 333 -7.14 0.35 13.67
N ASN A 334 -7.32 -0.95 13.50
CA ASN A 334 -6.33 -1.81 12.86
C ASN A 334 -6.93 -2.39 11.58
N LEU A 335 -6.28 -2.13 10.44
CA LEU A 335 -6.76 -2.51 9.11
C LEU A 335 -5.72 -3.41 8.44
N ASN A 336 -6.15 -4.56 7.92
CA ASN A 336 -5.28 -5.49 7.20
C ASN A 336 -5.53 -5.37 5.70
N TYR A 337 -4.46 -5.36 4.92
CA TYR A 337 -4.47 -5.19 3.48
C TYR A 337 -3.49 -6.13 2.81
N SER A 338 -3.70 -6.34 1.50
CA SER A 338 -2.76 -7.03 0.62
C SER A 338 -2.35 -6.12 -0.53
N ILE A 339 -1.11 -6.27 -1.00
CA ILE A 339 -0.55 -5.51 -2.11
C ILE A 339 0.30 -6.44 -2.98
N LYS A 340 0.37 -6.16 -4.29
CA LYS A 340 1.27 -6.86 -5.22
C LYS A 340 2.51 -6.01 -5.49
N GLU A 341 3.56 -6.66 -5.99
CA GLU A 341 4.71 -5.94 -6.55
C GLU A 341 4.25 -4.99 -7.66
N TRP A 342 4.90 -3.82 -7.73
CA TRP A 342 4.62 -2.79 -8.74
C TRP A 342 3.15 -2.38 -8.85
N SER A 343 2.44 -2.32 -7.72
CA SER A 343 1.09 -1.73 -7.66
C SER A 343 1.00 -0.53 -6.73
N GLY A 344 0.05 0.36 -7.01
CA GLY A 344 -0.23 1.56 -6.22
C GLY A 344 -1.45 1.40 -5.34
N ASN A 345 -1.35 1.72 -4.05
CA ASN A 345 -2.48 1.79 -3.14
C ASN A 345 -2.46 3.10 -2.37
N TRP A 346 -3.61 3.72 -2.15
CA TRP A 346 -3.70 5.03 -1.48
C TRP A 346 -4.76 4.99 -0.39
N TYR A 347 -4.34 5.19 0.86
CA TYR A 347 -5.22 5.20 2.03
C TYR A 347 -5.18 6.56 2.70
N ARG A 348 -6.28 7.30 2.67
CA ARG A 348 -6.39 8.64 3.21
C ARG A 348 -7.08 8.65 4.57
N VAL A 349 -6.31 8.95 5.59
CA VAL A 349 -6.77 9.21 6.96
C VAL A 349 -7.19 10.67 7.10
N PHE A 350 -8.38 10.92 7.66
CA PHE A 350 -8.89 12.26 7.94
C PHE A 350 -9.84 12.28 9.15
N GLY A 351 -10.05 13.46 9.72
CA GLY A 351 -10.81 13.63 10.97
C GLY A 351 -9.93 13.47 12.22
N GLY A 352 -10.56 13.12 13.35
CA GLY A 352 -9.91 12.99 14.65
C GLY A 352 -9.65 14.33 15.36
N LYS A 353 -9.24 14.26 16.63
CA LYS A 353 -8.81 15.41 17.44
C LYS A 353 -7.55 15.09 18.23
N GLY A 354 -6.54 15.97 18.21
CA GLY A 354 -5.27 15.80 18.92
C GLY A 354 -4.17 15.14 18.09
N ASP A 355 -3.37 14.29 18.73
CA ASP A 355 -2.19 13.68 18.13
C ASP A 355 -2.56 12.39 17.38
N LEU A 356 -2.05 12.21 16.16
CA LEU A 356 -2.26 11.01 15.35
C LEU A 356 -1.08 10.06 15.51
N ILE A 357 -1.35 8.80 15.80
CA ILE A 357 -0.37 7.70 15.76
C ILE A 357 -0.69 6.85 14.55
N LEU A 358 0.31 6.69 13.69
CA LEU A 358 0.31 5.71 12.61
C LEU A 358 1.36 4.65 12.92
N LYS A 359 0.98 3.37 12.85
CA LYS A 359 1.91 2.25 12.75
C LYS A 359 1.63 1.46 11.49
N PHE A 360 2.70 1.12 10.80
CA PHE A 360 2.72 0.24 9.63
C PHE A 360 3.43 -1.03 10.04
N ASN A 361 2.86 -2.19 9.73
CA ASN A 361 3.51 -3.48 9.92
C ASN A 361 3.38 -4.25 8.60
N GLY A 362 4.52 -4.44 7.91
CA GLY A 362 4.61 -5.18 6.67
C GLY A 362 5.02 -6.64 6.91
N GLN A 363 4.71 -7.52 5.97
CA GLN A 363 5.27 -8.86 5.91
C GLN A 363 6.81 -8.83 5.84
N ASP A 364 7.49 -9.64 6.65
CA ASP A 364 8.95 -9.58 6.87
C ASP A 364 9.81 -9.79 5.61
N ASP A 365 9.34 -10.62 4.68
CA ASP A 365 10.04 -10.98 3.44
C ASP A 365 9.78 -10.00 2.28
N ALA A 366 8.95 -8.98 2.49
CA ALA A 366 8.64 -7.95 1.49
C ALA A 366 9.43 -6.66 1.74
N ASN A 367 9.92 -6.05 0.66
CA ASN A 367 10.64 -4.78 0.77
C ASN A 367 9.72 -3.58 0.54
N PHE A 368 8.91 -3.27 1.55
CA PHE A 368 7.98 -2.14 1.51
C PHE A 368 8.69 -0.78 1.44
N ASN A 369 8.15 0.10 0.59
CA ASN A 369 8.33 1.54 0.67
C ASN A 369 6.99 2.19 1.02
N VAL A 370 6.98 3.06 2.04
CA VAL A 370 5.76 3.71 2.52
C VAL A 370 5.92 5.22 2.42
N THR A 371 5.24 5.80 1.43
CA THR A 371 5.19 7.26 1.25
C THR A 371 4.01 7.83 2.03
N LEU A 372 4.25 8.93 2.74
CA LEU A 372 3.27 9.69 3.52
C LEU A 372 3.07 11.05 2.88
N ILE A 373 1.82 11.44 2.67
CA ILE A 373 1.46 12.76 2.12
C ILE A 373 0.52 13.44 3.11
N PHE A 374 1.03 14.47 3.78
CA PHE A 374 0.30 15.29 4.74
C PHE A 374 -0.28 16.52 4.07
N CYS A 375 -1.58 16.77 4.12
CA CYS A 375 -2.16 17.93 3.45
C CYS A 375 -2.98 18.79 4.42
N LYS A 376 -2.77 20.12 4.39
CA LYS A 376 -3.51 21.12 5.18
C LYS A 376 -4.90 21.40 4.61
N ASP A 377 -5.01 21.34 3.31
CA ASP A 377 -6.19 21.42 2.45
C ASP A 377 -5.95 20.46 1.27
N THR A 378 -6.66 20.56 0.15
CA THR A 378 -6.37 19.73 -1.04
C THR A 378 -5.14 20.20 -1.84
N GLU A 379 -4.50 21.31 -1.49
CA GLU A 379 -3.53 22.03 -2.34
C GLU A 379 -2.21 22.38 -1.64
N LYS A 380 -2.07 22.12 -0.34
CA LYS A 380 -0.82 22.32 0.43
C LYS A 380 -0.41 21.04 1.14
N CYS A 381 0.27 20.18 0.40
CA CYS A 381 0.77 18.91 0.87
C CYS A 381 2.27 18.91 1.18
N LYS A 382 2.69 18.02 2.08
CA LYS A 382 4.08 17.69 2.40
C LYS A 382 4.27 16.20 2.21
N ILE A 383 5.31 15.82 1.46
CA ILE A 383 5.64 14.44 1.16
C ILE A 383 6.80 14.00 2.06
N GLU A 384 6.66 12.83 2.70
CA GLU A 384 7.67 12.20 3.53
C GLU A 384 7.68 10.68 3.30
N THR A 385 8.75 10.01 3.73
CA THR A 385 8.81 8.54 3.73
C THR A 385 8.78 8.06 5.17
N LEU A 386 7.94 7.06 5.46
CA LEU A 386 7.94 6.40 6.77
C LEU A 386 9.16 5.46 6.84
N PRO A 387 10.14 5.71 7.73
CA PRO A 387 11.23 4.77 7.92
C PRO A 387 10.70 3.47 8.51
N LEU A 388 11.08 2.35 7.90
CA LEU A 388 10.79 1.01 8.38
C LEU A 388 12.04 0.38 9.00
N ASP A 389 11.84 -0.40 10.06
CA ASP A 389 12.90 -1.14 10.72
C ASP A 389 13.22 -2.46 10.00
N LYS A 390 14.05 -3.30 10.64
CA LYS A 390 14.47 -4.60 10.07
C LYS A 390 13.31 -5.60 9.90
N ASN A 391 12.24 -5.45 10.69
CA ASN A 391 11.03 -6.27 10.65
C ASN A 391 9.95 -5.61 9.78
N LYS A 392 10.32 -4.61 8.96
CA LYS A 392 9.39 -3.87 8.10
C LYS A 392 8.29 -3.14 8.88
N ASP A 393 8.56 -2.82 10.14
CA ASP A 393 7.68 -2.05 11.01
C ASP A 393 8.06 -0.57 10.98
N GLY A 394 7.06 0.29 10.92
CA GLY A 394 7.24 1.75 10.98
C GLY A 394 6.24 2.37 11.94
N GLN A 395 6.67 3.37 12.71
CA GLN A 395 5.77 4.14 13.56
C GLN A 395 6.10 5.63 13.49
N ILE A 396 5.06 6.45 13.42
CA ILE A 396 5.17 7.91 13.51
C ILE A 396 4.08 8.47 14.44
N LEU A 397 4.48 9.44 15.28
CA LEU A 397 3.59 10.26 16.09
C LEU A 397 3.52 11.66 15.46
N ILE A 398 2.33 12.11 15.14
CA ILE A 398 2.08 13.40 14.50
C ILE A 398 1.34 14.29 15.48
N GLU A 399 2.08 15.19 16.12
CA GLU A 399 1.55 16.08 17.15
C GLU A 399 0.64 17.17 16.57
N ASN A 400 -0.50 17.40 17.22
CA ASN A 400 -1.55 18.35 16.81
C ASN A 400 -1.97 18.11 15.35
N PHE A 401 -2.28 16.86 15.00
CA PHE A 401 -2.63 16.49 13.63
C PHE A 401 -3.82 17.31 13.13
N ASP A 402 -4.89 17.39 13.93
CA ASP A 402 -6.13 18.12 13.62
C ASP A 402 -5.94 19.63 13.43
N GLN A 403 -4.88 20.21 14.00
CA GLN A 403 -4.56 21.64 13.86
C GLN A 403 -3.59 21.90 12.70
N LYS A 404 -2.69 20.95 12.41
CA LYS A 404 -1.63 21.11 11.41
C LYS A 404 -2.01 20.58 10.04
N TRP A 405 -2.90 19.60 9.96
CA TRP A 405 -3.19 18.84 8.75
C TRP A 405 -4.69 18.50 8.69
N SER A 406 -5.26 18.53 7.50
CA SER A 406 -6.63 18.04 7.23
C SER A 406 -6.66 16.54 6.93
N SER A 407 -5.57 15.99 6.37
CA SER A 407 -5.48 14.57 6.08
C SER A 407 -4.04 14.07 5.97
N LEU A 408 -3.87 12.76 6.14
CA LEU A 408 -2.67 11.99 5.85
C LEU A 408 -3.01 10.89 4.84
N THR A 409 -2.36 10.88 3.69
CA THR A 409 -2.43 9.77 2.73
C THR A 409 -1.20 8.87 2.85
N ILE A 410 -1.43 7.57 2.92
CA ILE A 410 -0.41 6.53 3.03
C ILE A 410 -0.39 5.77 1.72
N ILE A 411 0.80 5.67 1.11
CA ILE A 411 1.03 5.02 -0.18
C ILE A 411 2.09 3.92 0.02
N PRO A 412 1.69 2.69 0.38
CA PRO A 412 2.61 1.56 0.40
C PRO A 412 2.87 1.06 -1.01
N SER A 413 4.08 0.55 -1.26
CA SER A 413 4.47 -0.03 -2.53
C SER A 413 5.64 -0.99 -2.35
N ILE A 414 5.83 -1.91 -3.31
CA ILE A 414 6.90 -2.91 -3.31
C ILE A 414 7.48 -2.96 -4.73
N GLN A 415 8.81 -2.95 -4.85
CA GLN A 415 9.55 -2.98 -6.12
C GLN A 415 10.77 -3.91 -6.05
N SER A 416 10.72 -4.97 -5.25
CA SER A 416 11.86 -5.87 -5.03
C SER A 416 12.06 -6.84 -6.19
N LYS A 417 10.99 -7.38 -6.76
CA LYS A 417 11.05 -8.22 -7.96
C LYS A 417 11.35 -7.33 -9.17
N ILE A 418 12.35 -7.69 -9.97
CA ILE A 418 12.77 -6.91 -11.14
C ILE A 418 12.69 -7.67 -12.47
N SER A 419 12.38 -8.96 -12.43
CA SER A 419 12.33 -9.81 -13.62
C SER A 419 11.53 -11.08 -13.37
N GLY A 420 11.14 -11.77 -14.44
CA GLY A 420 10.42 -13.03 -14.40
C GLY A 420 8.98 -12.87 -13.95
N PHE A 421 8.32 -11.79 -14.37
CA PHE A 421 6.89 -11.60 -14.11
C PHE A 421 6.04 -12.50 -15.01
N GLY A 422 4.89 -12.93 -14.49
CA GLY A 422 3.96 -13.79 -15.21
C GLY A 422 2.51 -13.35 -15.04
N MET A 423 1.61 -14.28 -15.33
CA MET A 423 0.16 -14.06 -15.23
C MET A 423 -0.36 -13.94 -13.80
N GLN A 424 0.37 -14.46 -12.82
CA GLN A 424 -0.04 -14.42 -11.43
C GLN A 424 1.16 -14.15 -10.54
N GLU A 425 1.16 -12.97 -9.93
CA GLU A 425 2.16 -12.49 -9.00
C GLU A 425 1.67 -12.63 -7.56
N PRO A 426 2.57 -12.96 -6.61
CA PRO A 426 2.20 -13.09 -5.22
C PRO A 426 1.76 -11.74 -4.63
N SER A 427 0.85 -11.81 -3.66
CA SER A 427 0.50 -10.66 -2.83
C SER A 427 1.17 -10.76 -1.47
N TYR A 428 1.49 -9.61 -0.90
CA TYR A 428 2.11 -9.43 0.40
C TYR A 428 1.15 -8.72 1.34
N GLN A 429 1.14 -9.13 2.59
CA GLN A 429 0.23 -8.55 3.59
C GLN A 429 0.90 -7.38 4.31
N PHE A 430 0.08 -6.42 4.73
CA PHE A 430 0.48 -5.39 5.69
C PHE A 430 -0.72 -4.95 6.52
N SER A 431 -0.45 -4.34 7.68
CA SER A 431 -1.46 -3.73 8.52
C SER A 431 -1.18 -2.24 8.79
N LEU A 432 -2.26 -1.47 8.87
CA LEU A 432 -2.25 -0.06 9.27
C LEU A 432 -2.98 0.05 10.61
N PHE A 433 -2.23 0.39 11.65
CA PHE A 433 -2.80 0.81 12.92
C PHE A 433 -2.84 2.33 12.98
N VAL A 434 -4.04 2.88 13.12
CA VAL A 434 -4.29 4.33 13.18
C VAL A 434 -5.02 4.64 14.48
N SER A 435 -4.45 5.55 15.28
CA SER A 435 -5.01 5.93 16.57
C SER A 435 -4.95 7.44 16.80
N MET A 436 -6.02 8.00 17.37
CA MET A 436 -6.01 9.37 17.90
C MET A 436 -5.75 9.34 19.40
N LYS A 437 -4.71 10.06 19.82
CA LYS A 437 -4.55 10.46 21.22
C LYS A 437 -5.18 11.85 21.39
N PRO A 438 -6.38 11.97 21.96
CA PRO A 438 -6.91 13.25 22.33
C PRO A 438 -5.94 13.87 23.32
N LYS A 439 -5.51 15.10 23.06
CA LYS A 439 -4.91 15.89 24.12
C LYS A 439 -5.99 16.07 25.19
N PRO A 440 -5.68 15.88 26.49
CA PRO A 440 -6.61 16.24 27.53
C PRO A 440 -6.99 17.70 27.27
N GLU A 441 -8.26 17.94 26.94
CA GLU A 441 -8.76 19.30 26.91
C GLU A 441 -8.51 19.86 28.31
N GLU A 442 -7.68 20.90 28.40
CA GLU A 442 -7.81 21.85 29.51
C GLU A 442 -9.15 22.55 29.33
N ASP A 443 -10.24 21.82 29.54
CA ASP A 443 -11.56 22.39 29.65
C ASP A 443 -11.48 23.38 30.84
N PRO A 444 -11.73 24.69 30.61
CA PRO A 444 -11.76 25.67 31.67
C PRO A 444 -12.67 25.25 32.83
N TYR A 445 -13.72 24.47 32.53
CA TYR A 445 -14.63 23.89 33.50
C TYR A 445 -13.97 22.79 34.34
N ILE A 446 -13.15 21.91 33.75
CA ILE A 446 -12.37 20.93 34.51
C ILE A 446 -11.35 21.64 35.41
N ARG A 447 -10.69 22.71 34.93
CA ARG A 447 -9.79 23.52 35.76
C ARG A 447 -10.53 24.19 36.92
N GLN A 448 -11.69 24.77 36.66
CA GLN A 448 -12.54 25.39 37.68
C GLN A 448 -13.05 24.35 38.69
N LEU A 449 -13.41 23.15 38.24
CA LEU A 449 -13.81 22.03 39.09
C LEU A 449 -12.64 21.55 39.96
N LEU A 450 -11.43 21.45 39.41
CA LEU A 450 -10.23 21.06 40.16
C LEU A 450 -9.85 22.11 41.21
N GLU A 451 -9.92 23.40 40.88
CA GLU A 451 -9.75 24.49 41.85
C GLU A 451 -10.84 24.45 42.94
N ARG A 452 -12.09 24.16 42.56
CA ARG A 452 -13.19 24.00 43.52
C ARG A 452 -12.99 22.80 44.43
N ILE A 453 -12.50 21.68 43.91
CA ILE A 453 -12.16 20.48 44.70
C ILE A 453 -11.01 20.79 45.66
N ALA A 454 -9.98 21.51 45.22
CA ALA A 454 -8.87 21.91 46.08
C ALA A 454 -9.33 22.82 47.23
N GLU A 455 -10.20 23.79 46.94
CA GLU A 455 -10.79 24.67 47.94
C GLU A 455 -11.69 23.91 48.93
N LEU A 456 -12.55 23.02 48.43
CA LEU A 456 -13.39 22.17 49.29
C LEU A 456 -12.56 21.24 50.18
N ARG A 457 -11.46 20.68 49.66
CA ARG A 457 -10.51 19.86 50.46
C ARG A 457 -9.88 20.68 51.58
N LYS A 458 -9.49 21.93 51.30
CA LYS A 458 -8.95 22.85 52.32
C LYS A 458 -9.99 23.17 53.39
N GLN A 459 -11.24 23.41 52.99
CA GLN A 459 -12.34 23.64 53.93
C GLN A 459 -12.64 22.41 54.79
N ILE A 460 -12.64 21.20 54.22
CA ILE A 460 -12.80 19.95 54.96
C ILE A 460 -11.68 19.78 55.98
N ALA A 461 -10.43 20.02 55.62
CA ALA A 461 -9.29 19.92 56.53
C ALA A 461 -9.41 20.93 57.71
N GLU A 462 -9.87 22.15 57.43
CA GLU A 462 -10.08 23.16 58.46
C GLU A 462 -11.26 22.83 59.40
N LEU A 463 -12.35 22.30 58.84
CA LEU A 463 -13.48 21.78 59.61
C LEU A 463 -13.06 20.60 60.49
N GLN A 464 -12.27 19.68 59.97
CA GLN A 464 -11.71 18.56 60.73
C GLN A 464 -10.81 19.07 61.88
N ARG A 465 -10.00 20.10 61.64
CA ARG A 465 -9.20 20.74 62.69
C ARG A 465 -10.08 21.37 63.78
N LYS A 466 -11.12 22.12 63.40
CA LYS A 466 -12.06 22.74 64.34
C LYS A 466 -12.84 21.68 65.13
N ILE A 467 -13.27 20.60 64.49
CA ILE A 467 -13.90 19.46 65.15
C ILE A 467 -12.94 18.82 66.16
N ASN A 468 -11.67 18.60 65.79
CA ASN A 468 -10.66 18.07 66.70
C ASN A 468 -10.36 19.02 67.87
N GLU A 469 -10.35 20.34 67.65
CA GLU A 469 -10.23 21.34 68.72
C GLU A 469 -11.43 21.31 69.68
N ILE A 470 -12.65 21.17 69.16
CA ILE A 470 -13.87 21.04 69.97
C ILE A 470 -13.89 19.72 70.76
N LEU A 471 -13.49 18.61 70.14
CA LEU A 471 -13.40 17.31 70.79
C LEU A 471 -12.29 17.25 71.85
N PHE A 472 -11.19 17.97 71.63
CA PHE A 472 -10.12 18.17 72.62
C PHE A 472 -10.61 18.97 73.83
N GLN A 473 -11.39 20.04 73.62
CA GLN A 473 -12.01 20.82 74.70
C GLN A 473 -13.05 20.03 75.51
N ARG A 474 -13.68 19.01 74.91
CA ARG A 474 -14.67 18.13 75.57
C ARG A 474 -14.07 16.87 76.20
N GLY A 475 -12.76 16.65 76.12
CA GLY A 475 -12.06 15.55 76.80
C GLY A 475 -12.42 14.14 76.31
N GLN A 476 -12.91 13.98 75.07
CA GLN A 476 -13.43 12.71 74.52
C GLN A 476 -12.48 11.97 73.56
N LEU A 477 -11.22 12.37 73.44
CA LEU A 477 -10.24 11.71 72.56
C LEU A 477 -9.30 10.78 73.33
N ILE A 478 -9.33 9.48 72.97
CA ILE A 478 -8.31 8.50 73.39
C ILE A 478 -7.17 8.55 72.36
N SER A 479 -5.96 8.86 72.84
CA SER A 479 -4.78 9.19 72.03
C SER A 479 -4.18 8.03 71.22
N CYS A 480 -4.69 6.80 71.37
CA CYS A 480 -4.21 5.65 70.63
C CYS A 480 -5.34 4.69 70.25
N SER A 481 -5.10 3.91 69.19
CA SER A 481 -6.01 2.87 68.70
C SER A 481 -5.74 1.49 69.31
N LYS A 482 -4.56 1.27 69.93
CA LYS A 482 -4.16 -0.04 70.48
C LYS A 482 -3.06 0.07 71.56
N ILE A 483 -3.11 -0.81 72.56
CA ILE A 483 -2.05 -1.11 73.54
C ILE A 483 -1.25 -2.33 73.08
N GLU A 484 0.03 -2.11 72.79
CA GLU A 484 0.93 -3.05 72.11
C GLU A 484 1.93 -3.73 73.03
N LYS A 485 2.19 -3.15 74.21
CA LYS A 485 3.10 -3.73 75.21
C LYS A 485 2.39 -3.93 76.54
N ASN A 486 2.92 -4.85 77.35
CA ASN A 486 2.41 -5.05 78.70
C ASN A 486 2.74 -3.83 79.56
N LEU A 487 1.77 -3.38 80.36
CA LEU A 487 1.93 -2.21 81.23
C LEU A 487 1.85 -2.63 82.70
N TYR A 488 2.72 -2.07 83.52
CA TYR A 488 2.89 -2.46 84.91
C TYR A 488 3.22 -1.26 85.79
N TYR A 489 3.06 -1.46 87.09
CA TYR A 489 3.38 -0.45 88.10
C TYR A 489 4.84 0.01 88.00
N GLY A 490 5.07 1.31 88.03
CA GLY A 490 6.41 1.92 88.00
C GLY A 490 6.80 2.50 86.65
N LEU A 491 6.00 2.31 85.58
CA LEU A 491 6.20 3.01 84.32
C LEU A 491 5.90 4.51 84.49
N ILE A 492 6.80 5.38 84.03
CA ILE A 492 6.72 6.83 84.14
C ILE A 492 6.82 7.45 82.74
N ASN A 493 6.01 8.49 82.48
CA ASN A 493 5.97 9.25 81.23
C ASN A 493 5.77 8.38 79.98
N ASP A 494 4.96 7.31 80.10
CA ASP A 494 4.78 6.34 79.03
C ASP A 494 3.53 6.67 78.18
N PRO A 495 3.65 6.79 76.85
CA PRO A 495 2.53 7.09 75.96
C PRO A 495 1.41 6.05 75.98
N GLN A 496 1.73 4.76 76.12
CA GLN A 496 0.72 3.70 76.20
C GLN A 496 0.03 3.70 77.57
N VAL A 497 0.71 4.14 78.63
CA VAL A 497 0.07 4.40 79.93
C VAL A 497 -0.89 5.59 79.85
N ARG A 498 -0.55 6.67 79.12
CA ARG A 498 -1.49 7.78 78.88
C ARG A 498 -2.74 7.31 78.16
N CYS A 499 -2.55 6.52 77.11
CA CYS A 499 -3.68 5.95 76.37
C CYS A 499 -4.54 5.04 77.27
N LEU A 500 -3.92 4.16 78.05
CA LEU A 500 -4.62 3.32 79.02
C LEU A 500 -5.41 4.17 80.03
N GLN A 501 -4.83 5.25 80.56
CA GLN A 501 -5.52 6.12 81.52
C GLN A 501 -6.71 6.86 80.90
N GLN A 502 -6.60 7.31 79.64
CA GLN A 502 -7.71 7.90 78.88
C GLN A 502 -8.83 6.88 78.67
N PHE A 503 -8.46 5.65 78.29
CA PHE A 503 -9.41 4.54 78.15
C PHE A 503 -10.09 4.22 79.48
N LEU A 504 -9.33 4.01 80.56
CA LEU A 504 -9.90 3.69 81.88
C LEU A 504 -10.83 4.81 82.38
N LYS A 505 -10.51 6.08 82.07
CA LYS A 505 -11.39 7.21 82.35
C LYS A 505 -12.68 7.15 81.54
N SER A 506 -12.63 6.72 80.28
CA SER A 506 -13.84 6.54 79.45
C SER A 506 -14.74 5.41 79.93
N GLN A 507 -14.22 4.47 80.73
CA GLN A 507 -15.01 3.40 81.35
C GLN A 507 -15.85 3.86 82.55
N GLY A 508 -15.81 5.15 82.90
CA GLY A 508 -16.60 5.76 83.96
C GLY A 508 -15.90 5.82 85.32
N SER A 509 -16.47 6.61 86.22
CA SER A 509 -15.93 6.85 87.57
C SER A 509 -15.91 5.61 88.46
N GLU A 510 -16.70 4.57 88.16
CA GLU A 510 -16.64 3.28 88.85
C GLU A 510 -15.30 2.57 88.62
N ILE A 511 -14.69 2.77 87.45
CA ILE A 511 -13.41 2.14 87.08
C ILE A 511 -12.25 3.07 87.44
N TYR A 512 -12.30 4.33 87.00
CA TYR A 512 -11.23 5.28 87.26
C TYR A 512 -11.76 6.62 87.83
N PRO A 513 -12.19 6.64 89.10
CA PRO A 513 -12.77 7.83 89.74
C PRO A 513 -11.86 9.04 89.68
N GLU A 514 -10.54 8.82 89.77
CA GLU A 514 -9.55 9.89 89.78
C GLU A 514 -9.37 10.50 88.38
N GLY A 515 -9.59 9.73 87.30
CA GLY A 515 -9.62 10.23 85.93
C GLY A 515 -8.37 10.99 85.46
N LEU A 516 -7.22 10.75 86.10
CA LEU A 516 -5.95 11.44 85.83
C LEU A 516 -5.22 10.77 84.66
N VAL A 517 -4.83 11.57 83.67
CA VAL A 517 -4.03 11.12 82.53
C VAL A 517 -2.66 11.77 82.62
N THR A 518 -1.72 11.09 83.26
CA THR A 518 -0.36 11.60 83.53
C THR A 518 0.69 10.89 82.67
N GLY A 519 0.43 9.63 82.28
CA GLY A 519 1.42 8.72 81.68
C GLY A 519 2.21 7.94 82.71
N ASN A 520 1.89 8.08 84.01
CA ASN A 520 2.58 7.39 85.09
C ASN A 520 1.69 6.28 85.64
N PHE A 521 2.12 5.03 85.51
CA PHE A 521 1.41 3.86 86.01
C PHE A 521 1.79 3.65 87.48
N LEU A 522 1.16 4.41 88.35
CA LEU A 522 1.36 4.35 89.80
C LEU A 522 0.12 3.77 90.50
N ASN A 523 -0.04 4.04 91.80
CA ASN A 523 -1.03 3.35 92.63
C ASN A 523 -2.48 3.55 92.13
N LEU A 524 -2.83 4.75 91.67
CA LEU A 524 -4.18 5.06 91.19
C LEU A 524 -4.51 4.31 89.89
N THR A 525 -3.60 4.33 88.92
CA THR A 525 -3.77 3.58 87.66
C THR A 525 -3.79 2.07 87.92
N LYS A 526 -2.96 1.56 88.83
CA LYS A 526 -2.99 0.15 89.24
C LYS A 526 -4.35 -0.25 89.81
N LYS A 527 -4.92 0.57 90.71
CA LYS A 527 -6.27 0.34 91.26
C LYS A 527 -7.34 0.37 90.17
N ALA A 528 -7.27 1.31 89.23
CA ALA A 528 -8.21 1.38 88.12
C ALA A 528 -8.12 0.14 87.20
N VAL A 529 -6.91 -0.35 86.93
CA VAL A 529 -6.72 -1.61 86.20
C VAL A 529 -7.29 -2.80 86.97
N ILE A 530 -7.10 -2.88 88.28
CA ILE A 530 -7.70 -3.94 89.11
C ILE A 530 -9.22 -3.93 88.97
N ARG A 531 -9.87 -2.77 89.14
CA ARG A 531 -11.33 -2.65 88.98
C ARG A 531 -11.79 -3.04 87.58
N PHE A 532 -11.05 -2.63 86.55
CA PHE A 532 -11.33 -3.03 85.17
C PHE A 532 -11.21 -4.55 84.98
N GLN A 533 -10.16 -5.17 85.50
CA GLN A 533 -9.96 -6.63 85.43
C GLN A 533 -11.06 -7.39 86.16
N GLU A 534 -11.51 -6.90 87.31
CA GLU A 534 -12.60 -7.49 88.08
C GLU A 534 -13.96 -7.31 87.40
N LYS A 535 -14.20 -6.17 86.74
CA LYS A 535 -15.39 -5.93 85.90
C LYS A 535 -15.50 -6.93 84.75
N TYR A 536 -14.38 -7.27 84.12
CA TYR A 536 -14.29 -8.25 83.03
C TYR A 536 -13.65 -9.57 83.48
N LYS A 537 -13.90 -9.98 84.73
CA LYS A 537 -13.24 -11.15 85.36
C LYS A 537 -13.35 -12.44 84.56
N ASP A 538 -14.47 -12.63 83.85
CA ASP A 538 -14.73 -13.86 83.09
C ASP A 538 -13.81 -13.98 81.86
N GLU A 539 -13.43 -12.85 81.27
CA GLU A 539 -12.59 -12.78 80.07
C GLU A 539 -11.11 -12.58 80.40
N ILE A 540 -10.80 -11.98 81.56
CA ILE A 540 -9.43 -11.60 81.93
C ILE A 540 -8.85 -12.49 83.04
N LEU A 541 -9.61 -12.77 84.10
CA LEU A 541 -9.08 -13.40 85.32
C LEU A 541 -9.32 -14.92 85.37
N LYS A 542 -10.56 -15.36 85.07
CA LYS A 542 -10.92 -16.79 85.05
C LYS A 542 -10.01 -17.64 84.14
N PRO A 543 -9.66 -17.21 82.91
CA PRO A 543 -8.78 -18.01 82.04
C PRO A 543 -7.36 -18.20 82.59
N LEU A 544 -6.94 -17.38 83.57
CA LEU A 544 -5.64 -17.46 84.22
C LEU A 544 -5.71 -18.11 85.61
N GLY A 545 -6.89 -18.58 86.04
CA GLY A 545 -7.09 -19.13 87.39
C GLY A 545 -6.96 -18.12 88.52
N LEU A 546 -7.17 -16.82 88.24
CA LEU A 546 -7.04 -15.74 89.23
C LEU A 546 -8.38 -15.32 89.81
N GLU A 547 -8.46 -15.19 91.13
CA GLU A 547 -9.68 -14.76 91.83
C GLU A 547 -9.82 -13.23 91.97
N LYS A 548 -8.72 -12.48 91.89
CA LYS A 548 -8.67 -11.02 92.08
C LYS A 548 -7.80 -10.34 91.03
N GLY A 549 -8.10 -9.07 90.73
CA GLY A 549 -7.32 -8.27 89.78
C GLY A 549 -5.88 -8.05 90.26
N THR A 550 -4.92 -8.16 89.35
CA THR A 550 -3.48 -8.04 89.65
C THR A 550 -2.96 -6.61 89.47
N GLY A 551 -3.66 -5.81 88.68
CA GLY A 551 -3.20 -4.48 88.27
C GLY A 551 -2.10 -4.51 87.21
N PHE A 552 -1.78 -5.68 86.66
CA PHE A 552 -0.85 -5.87 85.55
C PHE A 552 -1.61 -5.96 84.23
N VAL A 553 -1.31 -5.09 83.27
CA VAL A 553 -1.94 -5.07 81.96
C VAL A 553 -1.20 -6.03 81.03
N GLY A 554 -1.42 -7.33 81.25
CA GLY A 554 -0.90 -8.42 80.45
C GLY A 554 -1.74 -8.71 79.19
N PRO A 555 -1.43 -9.78 78.44
CA PRO A 555 -2.06 -10.08 77.15
C PRO A 555 -3.59 -10.09 77.16
N LEU A 556 -4.23 -10.75 78.13
CA LEU A 556 -5.71 -10.81 78.19
C LEU A 556 -6.33 -9.44 78.53
N THR A 557 -5.75 -8.69 79.46
CA THR A 557 -6.22 -7.33 79.78
C THR A 557 -6.07 -6.41 78.57
N ARG A 558 -4.94 -6.47 77.87
CA ARG A 558 -4.71 -5.71 76.64
C ARG A 558 -5.69 -6.08 75.54
N ASN A 559 -5.93 -7.37 75.33
CA ASN A 559 -6.88 -7.82 74.31
C ASN A 559 -8.27 -7.23 74.59
N LYS A 560 -8.72 -7.25 75.84
CA LYS A 560 -10.02 -6.66 76.20
C LYS A 560 -10.04 -5.15 76.03
N VAL A 561 -9.00 -4.45 76.46
CA VAL A 561 -8.85 -3.00 76.26
C VAL A 561 -8.88 -2.67 74.76
N ASN A 562 -8.11 -3.37 73.94
CA ASN A 562 -8.02 -3.15 72.50
C ASN A 562 -9.35 -3.44 71.78
N GLN A 563 -10.08 -4.48 72.20
CA GLN A 563 -11.42 -4.77 71.68
C GLN A 563 -12.37 -3.60 71.93
N LEU A 564 -12.32 -3.00 73.13
CA LEU A 564 -13.20 -1.89 73.49
C LEU A 564 -12.73 -0.56 72.88
N LEU A 565 -11.44 -0.40 72.61
CA LEU A 565 -10.89 0.77 71.91
C LEU A 565 -11.39 0.89 70.47
N LEU A 566 -11.72 -0.22 69.79
CA LEU A 566 -12.29 -0.20 68.43
C LEU A 566 -13.60 0.61 68.34
N GLN A 567 -14.34 0.74 69.45
CA GLN A 567 -15.58 1.53 69.50
C GLN A 567 -15.33 3.04 69.42
N PHE A 568 -14.10 3.50 69.67
CA PHE A 568 -13.72 4.91 69.63
C PHE A 568 -13.01 5.31 68.33
N HIS A 569 -12.63 4.34 67.50
CA HIS A 569 -11.95 4.52 66.20
C HIS A 569 -12.39 3.43 65.21
N PRO A 570 -13.61 3.48 64.63
CA PRO A 570 -13.96 2.57 63.54
C PRO A 570 -13.00 2.82 62.38
N SER A 571 -12.34 1.77 61.90
CA SER A 571 -11.41 1.86 60.76
C SER A 571 -12.15 2.38 59.51
N PRO A 572 -11.49 3.17 58.65
CA PRO A 572 -12.11 3.77 57.47
C PRO A 572 -12.61 2.75 56.45
#